data_AF-A0AA36DN23-F1
#
_entry.id   AF-A0AA36DN23-F1
#
_cell.length_a   1.000
_cell.length_b   1.000
_cell.length_c   1.000
_cell.angle_alpha   90.00
_cell.angle_beta   90.00
_cell.angle_gamma   90.00
#
_symmetry.space_group_name_H-M   'P 1'
#
loop_
_entity.id
_entity.type
_entity.pdbx_description
1 polymer ?
#
loop_
_entity_poly.entity_id
_entity_poly.type
_entity_poly.pdbx_seq_one_letter_code
_entity_poly.pdbx_strand_id
1 'polypeptide(L)'
;MLTFQSPRSSRRTSAMGNPEEAVAEKNLGNTAYKQKDFAEAHKHYDKAIELDPTNITFYTNKAAAFFEEQKYDECVELCKKAVEVGREHRADFKLIAKAMARAGNALSKKEDYKEALNWYEKSVSEHRDPEVVKKAKELEKEIKEKERLAYVNPELAQQEKNLGNELFKKGDYPGAMKHYNEAVKRDPDNAILYSNRAACYTKLMEFQRALDDCEHCIKRDPKFIKGYIRKGAVLSAMREWTKAKRAYEDALAVDPSNAEALDGLRTCFRSNDEDPEKARERALEDPEVQAILRDPGMRLLLEQMSQDPGAVREHLQNPDIAAKLLKLRDAGIIQMRLERANGTKSSKTAQMVQYRILEHSMRDMPLV
;
A
#
# COMPACT_ATOMS: atom_id res chain seq x y z
N MET A 1 -42.86 73.08 12.15
CA MET A 1 -41.59 73.20 12.91
C MET A 1 -41.55 72.08 13.94
N LEU A 2 -40.59 71.17 13.83
CA LEU A 2 -39.89 70.48 14.92
C LEU A 2 -39.04 69.38 14.28
N THR A 3 -37.78 69.72 14.08
CA THR A 3 -36.71 68.87 13.56
C THR A 3 -36.35 67.80 14.57
N PHE A 4 -36.57 66.53 14.21
CA PHE A 4 -36.08 65.39 14.98
C PHE A 4 -34.58 65.19 14.69
N GLN A 5 -33.76 65.43 15.71
CA GLN A 5 -32.32 65.20 15.68
C GLN A 5 -32.03 63.69 15.65
N SER A 6 -31.27 63.27 14.64
CA SER A 6 -30.59 61.98 14.60
C SER A 6 -29.54 61.92 15.71
N PRO A 7 -29.46 60.85 16.53
CA PRO A 7 -28.28 60.59 17.33
C PRO A 7 -27.16 60.14 16.40
N ARG A 8 -26.14 60.99 16.25
CA ARG A 8 -24.86 60.63 15.65
C ARG A 8 -24.34 59.37 16.34
N SER A 9 -24.47 58.23 15.67
CA SER A 9 -23.68 57.04 15.94
C SER A 9 -22.21 57.44 15.96
N SER A 10 -21.64 57.44 17.16
CA SER A 10 -20.22 57.62 17.41
C SER A 10 -19.45 56.64 16.53
N ARG A 11 -18.78 57.15 15.50
CA ARG A 11 -17.67 56.44 14.87
C ARG A 11 -16.71 56.07 16.00
N ARG A 12 -16.66 54.79 16.37
CA ARG A 12 -15.47 54.24 17.02
C ARG A 12 -14.34 54.48 16.02
N THR A 13 -13.51 55.48 16.31
CA THR A 13 -12.20 55.65 15.71
C THR A 13 -11.37 54.45 16.15
N SER A 14 -11.45 53.34 15.43
CA SER A 14 -10.43 52.30 15.52
C SER A 14 -9.11 52.95 15.09
N ALA A 15 -8.07 52.81 15.92
CA ALA A 15 -6.74 53.29 15.65
C ALA A 15 -6.38 53.04 14.17
N MET A 16 -6.14 54.11 13.42
CA MET A 16 -5.68 54.01 12.04
C MET A 16 -4.24 53.50 12.09
N GLY A 17 -4.08 52.18 12.12
CA GLY A 17 -2.81 51.53 11.84
C GLY A 17 -2.32 51.98 10.46
N ASN A 18 -1.01 52.17 10.30
CA ASN A 18 -0.43 52.65 9.05
C ASN A 18 -0.06 51.45 8.16
N PRO A 19 -0.92 51.03 7.21
CA PRO A 19 -0.77 49.74 6.54
C PRO A 19 0.43 49.72 5.59
N GLU A 20 0.80 50.88 5.04
CA GLU A 20 1.98 51.03 4.18
C GLU A 20 3.28 50.82 4.98
N GLU A 21 3.36 51.41 6.17
CA GLU A 21 4.49 51.21 7.09
C GLU A 21 4.57 49.74 7.56
N ALA A 22 3.44 49.11 7.87
CA ALA A 22 3.41 47.69 8.26
C ALA A 22 3.96 46.79 7.13
N VAL A 23 3.59 47.07 5.88
CA VAL A 23 4.10 46.34 4.71
C VAL A 23 5.60 46.58 4.49
N ALA A 24 6.09 47.80 4.72
CA ALA A 24 7.51 48.14 4.65
C ALA A 24 8.32 47.37 5.71
N GLU A 25 7.85 47.34 6.95
CA GLU A 25 8.46 46.56 8.04
C GLU A 25 8.48 45.06 7.71
N LYS A 26 7.37 44.49 7.21
CA LYS A 26 7.35 43.10 6.73
C LYS A 26 8.40 42.86 5.63
N ASN A 27 8.62 43.79 4.71
CA ASN A 27 9.62 43.62 3.65
C ASN A 27 11.07 43.65 4.21
N LEU A 28 11.34 44.49 5.21
CA LEU A 28 12.61 44.48 5.94
C LEU A 28 12.80 43.14 6.67
N GLY A 29 11.76 42.65 7.36
CA GLY A 29 11.78 41.33 8.00
C GLY A 29 12.04 40.19 7.01
N ASN A 30 11.42 40.23 5.81
CA ASN A 30 11.70 39.26 4.75
C ASN A 30 13.15 39.32 4.23
N THR A 31 13.77 40.51 4.26
CA THR A 31 15.17 40.69 3.85
C THR A 31 16.10 40.07 4.89
N ALA A 32 15.87 40.36 6.17
CA ALA A 32 16.59 39.74 7.28
C ALA A 32 16.42 38.22 7.32
N TYR A 33 15.19 37.72 7.11
CA TYR A 33 14.89 36.28 7.00
C TYR A 33 15.72 35.60 5.91
N LYS A 34 15.83 36.21 4.72
CA LYS A 34 16.66 35.67 3.62
C LYS A 34 18.15 35.63 3.98
N GLN A 35 18.61 36.55 4.81
CA GLN A 35 19.97 36.59 5.35
C GLN A 35 20.16 35.63 6.54
N LYS A 36 19.11 34.92 6.96
CA LYS A 36 19.05 34.10 8.18
C LYS A 36 19.32 34.88 9.46
N ASP A 37 19.16 36.20 9.43
CA ASP A 37 19.10 37.03 10.63
C ASP A 37 17.68 36.99 11.20
N PHE A 38 17.38 35.90 11.92
CA PHE A 38 16.04 35.68 12.46
C PHE A 38 15.69 36.66 13.59
N ALA A 39 16.68 37.14 14.34
CA ALA A 39 16.45 38.11 15.41
C ALA A 39 15.92 39.44 14.84
N GLU A 40 16.58 39.98 13.82
CA GLU A 40 16.12 41.22 13.16
C GLU A 40 14.83 40.97 12.36
N ALA A 41 14.66 39.77 11.76
CA ALA A 41 13.42 39.41 11.10
C ALA A 41 12.21 39.44 12.06
N HIS A 42 12.34 38.84 13.24
CA HIS A 42 11.29 38.85 14.27
C HIS A 42 10.92 40.26 14.70
N LYS A 43 11.91 41.12 14.95
CA LYS A 43 11.70 42.52 15.34
C LYS A 43 10.89 43.29 14.29
N HIS A 44 11.24 43.14 13.01
CA HIS A 44 10.50 43.77 11.92
C HIS A 44 9.09 43.19 11.75
N TYR A 45 8.92 41.87 11.92
CA TYR A 45 7.58 41.27 11.88
C TYR A 45 6.71 41.67 13.07
N ASP A 46 7.27 41.80 14.26
CA ASP A 46 6.55 42.29 15.44
C ASP A 46 6.09 43.73 15.24
N LYS A 47 6.97 44.59 14.74
CA LYS A 47 6.59 45.97 14.39
C LYS A 47 5.50 46.02 13.30
N ALA A 48 5.55 45.14 12.30
CA ALA A 48 4.49 45.04 11.30
C ALA A 48 3.14 44.63 11.92
N ILE A 49 3.15 43.68 12.87
CA ILE A 49 1.95 43.23 13.59
C ILE A 49 1.41 44.33 14.51
N GLU A 50 2.27 45.10 15.16
CA GLU A 50 1.86 46.24 15.99
C GLU A 50 1.18 47.34 15.17
N LEU A 51 1.72 47.63 13.97
CA LEU A 51 1.19 48.64 13.06
C LEU A 51 -0.12 48.21 12.38
N ASP A 52 -0.24 46.93 12.03
CA ASP A 52 -1.46 46.34 11.47
C ASP A 52 -1.62 44.87 11.92
N PRO A 53 -2.39 44.62 13.00
CA PRO A 53 -2.57 43.28 13.55
C PRO A 53 -3.53 42.42 12.72
N THR A 54 -4.17 42.96 11.69
CA THR A 54 -5.26 42.31 10.93
C THR A 54 -4.74 41.48 9.76
N ASN A 55 -3.47 41.66 9.37
CA ASN A 55 -2.91 41.00 8.20
C ASN A 55 -2.24 39.66 8.55
N ILE A 56 -2.87 38.56 8.14
CA ILE A 56 -2.37 37.19 8.30
C ILE A 56 -0.93 36.99 7.80
N THR A 57 -0.49 37.75 6.80
CA THR A 57 0.83 37.56 6.17
C THR A 57 1.97 37.81 7.15
N PHE A 58 1.81 38.73 8.10
CA PHE A 58 2.87 39.05 9.06
C PHE A 58 3.10 37.89 10.03
N TYR A 59 2.02 37.32 10.58
CA TYR A 59 2.06 36.13 11.42
C TYR A 59 2.63 34.92 10.69
N THR A 60 2.21 34.68 9.44
CA THR A 60 2.71 33.54 8.66
C THR A 60 4.18 33.67 8.25
N ASN A 61 4.68 34.88 8.03
CA ASN A 61 6.11 35.10 7.76
C ASN A 61 6.96 34.93 9.02
N LYS A 62 6.50 35.48 10.16
CA LYS A 62 7.15 35.24 11.44
C LYS A 62 7.15 33.77 11.84
N ALA A 63 6.07 33.04 11.54
CA ALA A 63 6.01 31.60 11.78
C ALA A 63 7.02 30.84 10.91
N ALA A 64 7.30 31.33 9.68
CA ALA A 64 8.35 30.76 8.84
C ALA A 64 9.74 30.94 9.47
N ALA A 65 10.03 32.09 10.10
CA ALA A 65 11.27 32.30 10.83
C ALA A 65 11.43 31.28 11.97
N PHE A 66 10.39 31.10 12.80
CA PHE A 66 10.42 30.08 13.86
C PHE A 66 10.60 28.66 13.33
N PHE A 67 9.99 28.33 12.18
CA PHE A 67 10.17 27.04 11.54
C PHE A 67 11.64 26.77 11.16
N GLU A 68 12.33 27.76 10.56
CA GLU A 68 13.74 27.64 10.19
C GLU A 68 14.67 27.59 11.41
N GLU A 69 14.29 28.25 12.51
CA GLU A 69 14.97 28.13 13.81
C GLU A 69 14.71 26.80 14.53
N GLN A 70 13.89 25.90 13.97
CA GLN A 70 13.44 24.66 14.59
C GLN A 70 12.62 24.87 15.88
N LYS A 71 12.11 26.09 16.08
CA LYS A 71 11.17 26.48 17.15
C LYS A 71 9.75 26.12 16.70
N TYR A 72 9.49 24.81 16.63
CA TYR A 72 8.29 24.28 16.02
C TYR A 72 7.02 24.58 16.82
N ASP A 73 7.10 24.65 18.15
CA ASP A 73 5.94 25.00 18.99
C ASP A 73 5.51 26.45 18.76
N GLU A 74 6.46 27.38 18.76
CA GLU A 74 6.23 28.79 18.48
C GLU A 74 5.72 29.00 17.04
N CYS A 75 6.24 28.22 16.08
CA CYS A 75 5.71 28.20 14.71
C CYS A 75 4.22 27.79 14.68
N VAL A 76 3.86 26.70 15.37
CA VAL A 76 2.48 26.19 15.39
C VAL A 76 1.54 27.17 16.05
N GLU A 77 1.90 27.72 17.22
CA GLU A 77 1.08 28.72 17.92
C GLU A 77 0.87 29.97 17.06
N LEU A 78 1.91 30.43 16.37
CA LEU A 78 1.77 31.59 15.51
C LEU A 78 0.97 31.29 14.24
N CYS A 79 1.03 30.06 13.71
CA CYS A 79 0.14 29.62 12.64
C CYS A 79 -1.32 29.54 13.09
N LYS A 80 -1.61 29.10 14.32
CA LYS A 80 -2.98 29.14 14.89
C LYS A 80 -3.50 30.58 14.94
N LYS A 81 -2.70 31.49 15.49
CA LYS A 81 -3.03 32.92 15.53
C LYS A 81 -3.23 33.51 14.13
N ALA A 82 -2.39 33.11 13.16
CA ALA A 82 -2.54 33.53 11.77
C ALA A 82 -3.90 33.07 11.18
N VAL A 83 -4.33 31.84 11.45
CA VAL A 83 -5.63 31.31 11.00
C VAL A 83 -6.79 32.07 11.66
N GLU A 84 -6.71 32.37 12.96
CA GLU A 84 -7.72 33.16 13.68
C GLU A 84 -7.88 34.56 13.07
N VAL A 85 -6.78 35.30 12.94
CA VAL A 85 -6.73 36.63 12.32
C VAL A 85 -7.25 36.58 10.88
N GLY A 86 -6.81 35.58 10.10
CA GLY A 86 -7.26 35.40 8.73
C GLY A 86 -8.77 35.18 8.61
N ARG A 87 -9.36 34.39 9.51
CA ARG A 87 -10.82 34.14 9.51
C ARG A 87 -11.61 35.35 9.98
N GLU A 88 -11.16 36.02 11.04
CA GLU A 88 -11.81 37.22 11.58
C GLU A 88 -11.87 38.35 10.55
N HIS A 89 -10.78 38.54 9.81
CA HIS A 89 -10.65 39.60 8.81
C HIS A 89 -10.94 39.16 7.37
N ARG A 90 -11.47 37.95 7.16
CA ARG A 90 -11.87 37.41 5.85
C ARG A 90 -10.74 37.43 4.81
N ALA A 91 -9.54 37.06 5.23
CA ALA A 91 -8.39 36.91 4.35
C ALA A 91 -8.63 35.83 3.29
N ASP A 92 -7.84 35.86 2.21
CA ASP A 92 -7.87 34.82 1.18
C ASP A 92 -7.66 33.43 1.80
N PHE A 93 -8.59 32.51 1.50
CA PHE A 93 -8.57 31.13 1.97
C PHE A 93 -7.24 30.40 1.65
N LYS A 94 -6.54 30.80 0.58
CA LYS A 94 -5.20 30.29 0.24
C LYS A 94 -4.16 30.65 1.29
N LEU A 95 -4.24 31.85 1.89
CA LEU A 95 -3.31 32.28 2.93
C LEU A 95 -3.58 31.53 4.24
N ILE A 96 -4.87 31.32 4.56
CA ILE A 96 -5.30 30.53 5.73
C ILE A 96 -4.83 29.09 5.58
N ALA A 97 -5.06 28.47 4.42
CA ALA A 97 -4.56 27.14 4.11
C ALA A 97 -3.02 27.06 4.20
N LYS A 98 -2.30 28.05 3.66
CA LYS A 98 -0.83 28.10 3.78
C LYS A 98 -0.35 28.16 5.24
N ALA A 99 -1.06 28.87 6.11
CA ALA A 99 -0.78 28.88 7.55
C ALA A 99 -0.98 27.49 8.16
N MET A 100 -2.10 26.83 7.85
CA MET A 100 -2.40 25.47 8.31
C MET A 100 -1.36 24.45 7.83
N ALA A 101 -0.98 24.50 6.56
CA ALA A 101 0.06 23.64 5.99
C ALA A 101 1.42 23.84 6.67
N ARG A 102 1.76 25.07 7.09
CA ARG A 102 2.99 25.35 7.85
C ARG A 102 2.94 24.76 9.26
N ALA A 103 1.80 24.85 9.95
CA ALA A 103 1.61 24.15 11.23
C ALA A 103 1.80 22.62 11.06
N GLY A 104 1.20 22.04 10.01
CA GLY A 104 1.40 20.62 9.66
C GLY A 104 2.86 20.27 9.41
N ASN A 105 3.62 21.10 8.68
CA ASN A 105 5.06 20.89 8.47
C ASN A 105 5.84 20.91 9.78
N ALA A 106 5.54 21.85 10.68
CA ALA A 106 6.23 21.99 11.97
C ALA A 106 5.97 20.76 12.86
N LEU A 107 4.71 20.33 12.98
CA LEU A 107 4.33 19.13 13.73
C LEU A 107 4.93 17.84 13.13
N SER A 108 5.01 17.76 11.80
CA SER A 108 5.67 16.65 11.12
C SER A 108 7.16 16.57 11.48
N LYS A 109 7.85 17.72 11.61
CA LYS A 109 9.24 17.77 12.10
C LYS A 109 9.40 17.40 13.57
N LYS A 110 8.37 17.60 14.39
CA LYS A 110 8.31 17.15 15.79
C LYS A 110 7.94 15.66 15.96
N GLU A 111 7.68 14.96 14.86
CA GLU A 111 7.15 13.59 14.87
C GLU A 111 5.74 13.43 15.47
N ASP A 112 5.01 14.54 15.67
CA ASP A 112 3.59 14.51 16.04
C ASP A 112 2.74 14.35 14.78
N TYR A 113 2.83 13.16 14.18
CA TYR A 113 2.25 12.91 12.87
C TYR A 113 0.73 12.95 12.85
N LYS A 114 0.07 12.55 13.93
CA LYS A 114 -1.40 12.56 14.00
C LYS A 114 -1.93 13.99 13.95
N GLU A 115 -1.34 14.88 14.74
CA GLU A 115 -1.75 16.29 14.71
C GLU A 115 -1.27 16.97 13.42
N ALA A 116 -0.09 16.62 12.89
CA ALA A 116 0.37 17.11 11.59
C ALA A 116 -0.61 16.76 10.44
N LEU A 117 -1.10 15.51 10.41
CA LEU A 117 -2.09 15.06 9.43
C LEU A 117 -3.40 15.84 9.56
N ASN A 118 -3.89 16.03 10.79
CA ASN A 118 -5.08 16.86 11.07
C ASN A 118 -4.93 18.29 10.51
N TRP A 119 -3.75 18.91 10.66
CA TRP A 119 -3.48 20.24 10.09
C TRP A 119 -3.39 20.24 8.56
N TYR A 120 -2.81 19.20 7.95
CA TYR A 120 -2.81 19.07 6.50
C TYR A 120 -4.22 18.85 5.93
N GLU A 121 -5.04 18.03 6.57
CA GLU A 121 -6.44 17.81 6.16
C GLU A 121 -7.26 19.11 6.27
N LYS A 122 -7.14 19.84 7.38
CA LYS A 122 -7.73 21.19 7.53
C LYS A 122 -7.28 22.12 6.42
N SER A 123 -5.98 22.15 6.11
CA SER A 123 -5.43 22.94 5.00
C SER A 123 -6.07 22.57 3.67
N VAL A 124 -6.19 21.27 3.36
CA VAL A 124 -6.76 20.77 2.10
C VAL A 124 -8.25 21.09 1.98
N SER A 125 -8.99 21.03 3.09
CA SER A 125 -10.39 21.43 3.14
C SER A 125 -10.59 22.93 2.93
N GLU A 126 -9.67 23.76 3.41
CA GLU A 126 -9.69 25.21 3.23
C GLU A 126 -9.26 25.61 1.80
N HIS A 127 -8.17 25.02 1.31
CA HIS A 127 -7.71 25.14 -0.07
C HIS A 127 -6.98 23.88 -0.53
N ARG A 128 -7.46 23.27 -1.61
CA ARG A 128 -6.87 22.04 -2.16
C ARG A 128 -5.59 22.30 -2.96
N ASP A 129 -4.47 22.41 -2.26
CA ASP A 129 -3.12 22.45 -2.83
C ASP A 129 -2.61 21.01 -3.11
N PRO A 130 -2.23 20.68 -4.37
CA PRO A 130 -1.71 19.35 -4.73
C PRO A 130 -0.50 18.89 -3.91
N GLU A 131 0.40 19.79 -3.53
CA GLU A 131 1.60 19.46 -2.75
C GLU A 131 1.22 19.08 -1.31
N VAL A 132 0.22 19.76 -0.73
CA VAL A 132 -0.27 19.44 0.61
C VAL A 132 -1.06 18.12 0.60
N VAL A 133 -1.86 17.87 -0.45
CA VAL A 133 -2.55 16.58 -0.63
C VAL A 133 -1.54 15.42 -0.68
N LYS A 134 -0.44 15.59 -1.42
CA LYS A 134 0.63 14.60 -1.50
C LYS A 134 1.26 14.33 -0.12
N LYS A 135 1.63 15.39 0.61
CA LYS A 135 2.19 15.29 1.97
C LYS A 135 1.24 14.60 2.95
N ALA A 136 -0.03 14.97 2.94
CA ALA A 136 -1.04 14.35 3.81
C ALA A 136 -1.14 12.84 3.56
N LYS A 137 -1.20 12.43 2.28
CA LYS A 137 -1.29 11.03 1.88
C LYS A 137 -0.04 10.23 2.24
N GLU A 138 1.14 10.82 2.06
CA GLU A 138 2.42 10.20 2.44
C GLU A 138 2.51 10.01 3.96
N LEU A 139 2.13 11.04 4.73
CA LEU A 139 2.11 11.00 6.19
C LEU A 139 1.07 10.02 6.73
N GLU A 140 -0.13 9.96 6.14
CA GLU A 140 -1.16 8.97 6.48
C GLU A 140 -0.64 7.54 6.28
N LYS A 141 0.08 7.28 5.18
CA LYS A 141 0.73 5.99 4.92
C LYS A 141 1.81 5.69 5.97
N GLU A 142 2.61 6.67 6.34
CA GLU A 142 3.65 6.51 7.38
C GLU A 142 3.05 6.21 8.75
N ILE A 143 2.00 6.92 9.16
CA ILE A 143 1.27 6.67 10.42
C ILE A 143 0.74 5.23 10.41
N LYS A 144 0.05 4.83 9.35
CA LYS A 144 -0.50 3.47 9.20
C LYS A 144 0.60 2.41 9.28
N GLU A 145 1.76 2.66 8.67
CA GLU A 145 2.89 1.74 8.71
C GLU A 145 3.50 1.63 10.12
N LYS A 146 3.73 2.76 10.79
CA LYS A 146 4.23 2.78 12.17
C LYS A 146 3.27 2.08 13.12
N GLU A 147 1.97 2.33 13.00
CA GLU A 147 0.93 1.66 13.78
C GLU A 147 0.90 0.15 13.50
N ARG A 148 1.00 -0.26 12.23
CA ARG A 148 1.08 -1.69 11.85
C ARG A 148 2.29 -2.37 12.48
N LEU A 149 3.47 -1.76 12.38
CA LEU A 149 4.71 -2.30 12.95
C LEU A 149 4.64 -2.38 14.47
N ALA A 150 4.07 -1.38 15.14
CA ALA A 150 3.85 -1.39 16.59
C ALA A 150 2.82 -2.45 17.03
N TYR A 151 1.94 -2.88 16.13
CA TYR A 151 0.95 -3.92 16.40
C TYR A 151 1.52 -5.34 16.35
N VAL A 152 2.67 -5.54 15.69
CA VAL A 152 3.30 -6.86 15.50
C VAL A 152 3.74 -7.43 16.85
N ASN A 153 3.24 -8.61 17.17
CA ASN A 153 3.59 -9.39 18.34
C ASN A 153 3.44 -10.89 18.02
N PRO A 154 4.55 -11.59 17.68
CA PRO A 154 4.50 -13.00 17.29
C PRO A 154 3.96 -13.95 18.37
N GLU A 155 4.18 -13.64 19.66
CA GLU A 155 3.69 -14.47 20.76
C GLU A 155 2.15 -14.40 20.86
N LEU A 156 1.60 -13.18 20.79
CA LEU A 156 0.15 -12.99 20.76
C LEU A 156 -0.45 -13.58 19.48
N ALA A 157 0.24 -13.46 18.33
CA ALA A 157 -0.17 -14.10 17.09
C ALA A 157 -0.31 -15.62 17.25
N GLN A 158 0.64 -16.23 17.96
CA GLN A 158 0.65 -17.65 18.24
C GLN A 158 -0.50 -18.08 19.19
N GLN A 159 -0.88 -17.24 20.15
CA GLN A 159 -2.06 -17.47 21.00
C GLN A 159 -3.36 -17.41 20.19
N GLU A 160 -3.52 -16.35 19.39
CA GLU A 160 -4.67 -16.17 18.49
C GLU A 160 -4.79 -17.33 17.48
N LYS A 161 -3.67 -17.77 16.90
CA LYS A 161 -3.63 -18.95 16.04
C LYS A 161 -4.19 -20.19 16.74
N ASN A 162 -3.84 -20.41 18.00
CA ASN A 162 -4.29 -21.58 18.76
C ASN A 162 -5.79 -21.52 19.03
N LEU A 163 -6.33 -20.37 19.44
CA LEU A 163 -7.77 -20.14 19.58
C LEU A 163 -8.52 -20.38 18.26
N GLY A 164 -7.98 -19.85 17.16
CA GLY A 164 -8.51 -20.09 15.82
C GLY A 164 -8.54 -21.58 15.46
N ASN A 165 -7.46 -22.32 15.76
CA ASN A 165 -7.40 -23.77 15.53
C ASN A 165 -8.43 -24.54 16.34
N GLU A 166 -8.68 -24.15 17.60
CA GLU A 166 -9.68 -24.79 18.46
C GLU A 166 -11.10 -24.60 17.92
N LEU A 167 -11.46 -23.37 17.53
CA LEU A 167 -12.76 -23.07 16.95
C LEU A 167 -12.94 -23.75 15.59
N PHE A 168 -11.89 -23.76 14.76
CA PHE A 168 -11.91 -24.46 13.48
C PHE A 168 -12.20 -25.96 13.66
N LYS A 169 -11.58 -26.62 14.65
CA LYS A 169 -11.85 -28.03 14.98
C LYS A 169 -13.28 -28.26 15.45
N LYS A 170 -13.89 -27.28 16.13
CA LYS A 170 -15.30 -27.31 16.56
C LYS A 170 -16.28 -27.00 15.42
N GLY A 171 -15.79 -26.63 14.22
CA GLY A 171 -16.60 -26.23 13.09
C GLY A 171 -17.11 -24.78 13.15
N ASP A 172 -16.71 -24.00 14.15
CA ASP A 172 -17.01 -22.57 14.23
C ASP A 172 -16.01 -21.78 13.37
N TYR A 173 -16.24 -21.80 12.06
CA TYR A 173 -15.40 -21.12 11.09
C TYR A 173 -15.47 -19.59 11.18
N PRO A 174 -16.64 -18.93 11.40
CA PRO A 174 -16.68 -17.49 11.62
C PRO A 174 -15.91 -17.05 12.86
N GLY A 175 -16.00 -17.81 13.97
CA GLY A 175 -15.20 -17.58 15.17
C GLY A 175 -13.71 -17.76 14.90
N ALA A 176 -13.31 -18.87 14.27
CA ALA A 176 -11.92 -19.14 13.90
C ALA A 176 -11.33 -18.03 12.99
N MET A 177 -12.12 -17.52 12.05
CA MET A 177 -11.72 -16.45 11.14
C MET A 177 -11.37 -15.16 11.89
N LYS A 178 -12.08 -14.80 12.96
CA LYS A 178 -11.73 -13.62 13.79
C LYS A 178 -10.32 -13.75 14.36
N HIS A 179 -10.01 -14.89 14.95
CA HIS A 179 -8.70 -15.17 15.55
C HIS A 179 -7.59 -15.29 14.50
N TYR A 180 -7.83 -15.94 13.36
CA TYR A 180 -6.83 -16.00 12.29
C TYR A 180 -6.54 -14.63 11.67
N ASN A 181 -7.56 -13.78 11.52
CA ASN A 181 -7.35 -12.40 11.06
C ASN A 181 -6.50 -11.59 12.03
N GLU A 182 -6.74 -11.76 13.33
CA GLU A 182 -5.94 -11.11 14.35
C GLU A 182 -4.51 -11.64 14.35
N ALA A 183 -4.32 -12.96 14.30
CA ALA A 183 -2.99 -13.57 14.22
C ALA A 183 -2.17 -13.03 13.03
N VAL A 184 -2.76 -12.93 11.83
CA VAL A 184 -2.07 -12.40 10.64
C VAL A 184 -1.68 -10.92 10.81
N LYS A 185 -2.49 -10.11 11.50
CA LYS A 185 -2.12 -8.71 11.79
C LYS A 185 -0.93 -8.63 12.76
N ARG A 186 -0.86 -9.56 13.70
CA ARG A 186 0.18 -9.64 14.75
C ARG A 186 1.49 -10.25 14.24
N ASP A 187 1.45 -11.10 13.22
CA ASP A 187 2.63 -11.72 12.63
C ASP A 187 2.47 -11.89 11.10
N PRO A 188 2.56 -10.78 10.34
CA PRO A 188 2.24 -10.74 8.91
C PRO A 188 3.27 -11.45 8.00
N ASP A 189 4.37 -11.94 8.56
CA ASP A 189 5.41 -12.65 7.82
C ASP A 189 5.32 -14.18 7.99
N ASN A 190 4.41 -14.67 8.83
CA ASN A 190 4.28 -16.09 9.16
C ASN A 190 3.35 -16.84 8.19
N ALA A 191 3.96 -17.60 7.28
CA ALA A 191 3.26 -18.40 6.26
C ALA A 191 2.20 -19.36 6.84
N ILE A 192 2.41 -19.89 8.06
CA ILE A 192 1.49 -20.83 8.69
C ILE A 192 0.13 -20.18 8.96
N LEU A 193 0.11 -18.90 9.33
CA LEU A 193 -1.13 -18.18 9.64
C LEU A 193 -2.00 -18.03 8.39
N TYR A 194 -1.37 -17.70 7.26
CA TYR A 194 -2.04 -17.64 5.97
C TYR A 194 -2.57 -19.01 5.53
N SER A 195 -1.81 -20.09 5.74
CA SER A 195 -2.29 -21.46 5.43
C SER A 195 -3.52 -21.86 6.26
N ASN A 196 -3.54 -21.51 7.55
CA ASN A 196 -4.66 -21.79 8.44
C ASN A 196 -5.89 -20.95 8.08
N ARG A 197 -5.68 -19.66 7.77
CA ARG A 197 -6.77 -18.77 7.35
C ARG A 197 -7.33 -19.16 5.97
N ALA A 198 -6.48 -19.56 5.02
CA ALA A 198 -6.92 -20.12 3.75
C ALA A 198 -7.86 -21.33 3.94
N ALA A 199 -7.49 -22.27 4.83
CA ALA A 199 -8.35 -23.41 5.16
C ALA A 199 -9.71 -22.97 5.71
N CYS A 200 -9.72 -21.93 6.54
CA CYS A 200 -10.93 -21.35 7.10
C CYS A 200 -11.80 -20.68 6.04
N TYR A 201 -11.20 -19.90 5.13
CA TYR A 201 -11.91 -19.33 3.98
C TYR A 201 -12.48 -20.41 3.08
N THR A 202 -11.77 -21.52 2.83
CA THR A 202 -12.30 -22.66 2.05
C THR A 202 -13.56 -23.23 2.69
N LYS A 203 -13.59 -23.40 4.02
CA LYS A 203 -14.77 -23.89 4.74
C LYS A 203 -15.95 -22.91 4.72
N LEU A 204 -15.66 -21.62 4.60
CA LEU A 204 -16.64 -20.55 4.42
C LEU A 204 -17.03 -20.33 2.94
N MET A 205 -16.49 -21.11 2.01
CA MET A 205 -16.68 -20.96 0.56
C MET A 205 -16.21 -19.60 -0.02
N GLU A 206 -15.33 -18.91 0.70
CA GLU A 206 -14.67 -17.66 0.31
C GLU A 206 -13.42 -17.97 -0.53
N PHE A 207 -13.62 -18.66 -1.67
CA PHE A 207 -12.52 -19.31 -2.38
C PHE A 207 -11.46 -18.34 -2.91
N GLN A 208 -11.85 -17.16 -3.40
CA GLN A 208 -10.87 -16.19 -3.92
C GLN A 208 -9.92 -15.70 -2.81
N ARG A 209 -10.46 -15.38 -1.63
CA ARG A 209 -9.65 -14.99 -0.47
C ARG A 209 -8.76 -16.14 0.02
N ALA A 210 -9.25 -17.38 -0.07
CA ALA A 210 -8.43 -18.55 0.24
C ALA A 210 -7.25 -18.70 -0.73
N LEU A 211 -7.45 -18.46 -2.03
CA LEU A 211 -6.36 -18.45 -3.02
C LEU A 211 -5.36 -17.34 -2.74
N ASP A 212 -5.82 -16.12 -2.44
CA ASP A 212 -4.94 -14.99 -2.12
C ASP A 212 -4.05 -15.30 -0.90
N ASP A 213 -4.62 -15.94 0.13
CA ASP A 213 -3.87 -16.42 1.30
C ASP A 213 -2.91 -17.57 0.97
N CYS A 214 -3.27 -18.47 0.05
CA CYS A 214 -2.35 -19.51 -0.41
C CYS A 214 -1.15 -18.92 -1.14
N GLU A 215 -1.37 -17.93 -2.01
CA GLU A 215 -0.29 -17.21 -2.69
C GLU A 215 0.59 -16.45 -1.71
N HIS A 216 0.00 -15.78 -0.71
CA HIS A 216 0.77 -15.13 0.35
C HIS A 216 1.59 -16.15 1.14
N CYS A 217 1.00 -17.27 1.53
CA CYS A 217 1.67 -18.36 2.22
C CYS A 217 2.90 -18.86 1.42
N ILE A 218 2.72 -19.16 0.13
CA ILE A 218 3.78 -19.63 -0.77
C ILE A 218 4.87 -18.55 -0.96
N LYS A 219 4.47 -17.29 -1.10
CA LYS A 219 5.42 -16.17 -1.25
C LYS A 219 6.26 -15.96 0.02
N ARG A 220 5.67 -16.16 1.21
CA ARG A 220 6.37 -16.01 2.49
C ARG A 220 7.31 -17.16 2.78
N ASP A 221 6.87 -18.39 2.54
CA ASP A 221 7.71 -19.57 2.66
C ASP A 221 7.47 -20.53 1.49
N PRO A 222 8.27 -20.42 0.42
CA PRO A 222 8.18 -21.31 -0.75
C PRO A 222 8.48 -22.79 -0.44
N LYS A 223 9.06 -23.10 0.72
CA LYS A 223 9.32 -24.49 1.14
C LYS A 223 8.20 -25.06 2.00
N PHE A 224 7.25 -24.22 2.41
CA PHE A 224 6.12 -24.66 3.21
C PHE A 224 5.05 -25.29 2.32
N ILE A 225 5.17 -26.61 2.13
CA ILE A 225 4.31 -27.41 1.24
C ILE A 225 2.80 -27.20 1.47
N LYS A 226 2.37 -26.90 2.70
CA LYS A 226 0.96 -26.67 3.04
C LYS A 226 0.35 -25.52 2.26
N GLY A 227 1.11 -24.50 1.83
CA GLY A 227 0.59 -23.44 0.96
C GLY A 227 0.07 -23.99 -0.37
N TYR A 228 0.88 -24.83 -1.04
CA TYR A 228 0.53 -25.47 -2.31
C TYR A 228 -0.62 -26.48 -2.16
N ILE A 229 -0.60 -27.29 -1.09
CA ILE A 229 -1.68 -28.24 -0.79
C ILE A 229 -3.01 -27.49 -0.57
N ARG A 230 -3.01 -26.39 0.19
CA ARG A 230 -4.21 -25.57 0.41
C ARG A 230 -4.71 -24.97 -0.89
N LYS A 231 -3.81 -24.47 -1.75
CA LYS A 231 -4.17 -23.97 -3.09
C LYS A 231 -4.86 -25.05 -3.92
N GLY A 232 -4.30 -26.26 -3.96
CA GLY A 232 -4.89 -27.41 -4.63
C GLY A 232 -6.28 -27.74 -4.09
N ALA A 233 -6.45 -27.77 -2.77
CA ALA A 233 -7.73 -28.07 -2.13
C ALA A 233 -8.81 -27.02 -2.44
N VAL A 234 -8.45 -25.72 -2.45
CA VAL A 234 -9.36 -24.63 -2.83
C VAL A 234 -9.81 -24.78 -4.29
N LEU A 235 -8.87 -25.01 -5.21
CA LEU A 235 -9.17 -25.17 -6.63
C LEU A 235 -10.02 -26.44 -6.89
N SER A 236 -9.74 -27.53 -6.19
CA SER A 236 -10.60 -28.72 -6.22
C SER A 236 -12.02 -28.43 -5.73
N ALA A 237 -12.18 -27.63 -4.67
CA ALA A 237 -13.50 -27.21 -4.19
C ALA A 237 -14.25 -26.33 -5.21
N MET A 238 -13.52 -25.55 -6.01
CA MET A 238 -14.05 -24.78 -7.14
C MET A 238 -14.29 -25.62 -8.41
N ARG A 239 -13.93 -26.92 -8.40
CA ARG A 239 -13.93 -27.82 -9.58
C ARG A 239 -13.01 -27.37 -10.71
N GLU A 240 -12.00 -26.58 -10.39
CA GLU A 240 -10.94 -26.13 -11.29
C GLU A 240 -9.84 -27.21 -11.36
N TRP A 241 -10.19 -28.41 -11.82
CA TRP A 241 -9.37 -29.62 -11.68
C TRP A 241 -7.99 -29.50 -12.31
N THR A 242 -7.91 -28.86 -13.49
CA THR A 242 -6.64 -28.63 -14.20
C THR A 242 -5.69 -27.74 -13.41
N LYS A 243 -6.21 -26.68 -12.78
CA LYS A 243 -5.41 -25.78 -11.91
C LYS A 243 -5.06 -26.47 -10.59
N ALA A 244 -5.99 -27.23 -10.01
CA ALA A 244 -5.78 -27.99 -8.78
C ALA A 244 -4.66 -29.02 -8.94
N LYS A 245 -4.67 -29.77 -10.06
CA LYS A 245 -3.62 -30.72 -10.44
C LYS A 245 -2.23 -30.06 -10.37
N ARG A 246 -2.08 -28.88 -10.98
CA ARG A 246 -0.81 -28.13 -10.96
C ARG A 246 -0.39 -27.74 -9.57
N ALA A 247 -1.31 -27.24 -8.75
CA ALA A 247 -0.99 -26.88 -7.37
C ALA A 247 -0.49 -28.09 -6.56
N TYR A 248 -1.05 -29.29 -6.78
CA TYR A 248 -0.55 -30.51 -6.15
C TYR A 248 0.78 -30.99 -6.76
N GLU A 249 0.99 -30.85 -8.07
CA GLU A 249 2.30 -31.13 -8.70
C GLU A 249 3.39 -30.18 -8.17
N ASP A 250 3.06 -28.91 -7.97
CA ASP A 250 3.93 -27.91 -7.36
C ASP A 250 4.23 -28.29 -5.89
N ALA A 251 3.23 -28.78 -5.13
CA ALA A 251 3.46 -29.34 -3.79
C ALA A 251 4.42 -30.53 -3.81
N LEU A 252 4.26 -31.46 -4.77
CA LEU A 252 5.12 -32.65 -4.92
C LEU A 252 6.52 -32.31 -5.44
N ALA A 253 6.73 -31.14 -6.04
CA ALA A 253 8.06 -30.65 -6.34
C ALA A 253 8.82 -30.26 -5.06
N VAL A 254 8.11 -29.80 -4.02
CA VAL A 254 8.67 -29.48 -2.70
C VAL A 254 8.92 -30.75 -1.88
N ASP A 255 7.93 -31.62 -1.74
CA ASP A 255 8.08 -32.95 -1.11
C ASP A 255 7.39 -34.03 -1.98
N PRO A 256 8.18 -34.82 -2.74
CA PRO A 256 7.64 -35.85 -3.64
C PRO A 256 6.90 -36.99 -2.96
N SER A 257 7.10 -37.19 -1.65
CA SER A 257 6.51 -38.28 -0.87
C SER A 257 5.27 -37.87 -0.09
N ASN A 258 4.84 -36.61 -0.23
CA ASN A 258 3.75 -36.08 0.56
C ASN A 258 2.41 -36.75 0.25
N ALA A 259 1.87 -37.49 1.22
CA ALA A 259 0.65 -38.28 1.05
C ALA A 259 -0.59 -37.44 0.70
N GLU A 260 -0.74 -36.26 1.32
CA GLU A 260 -1.90 -35.38 1.09
C GLU A 260 -1.87 -34.78 -0.32
N ALA A 261 -0.69 -34.37 -0.81
CA ALA A 261 -0.54 -33.90 -2.18
C ALA A 261 -0.76 -35.02 -3.22
N LEU A 262 -0.24 -36.23 -2.97
CA LEU A 262 -0.48 -37.40 -3.83
C LEU A 262 -1.97 -37.76 -3.91
N ASP A 263 -2.67 -37.73 -2.78
CA ASP A 263 -4.10 -38.03 -2.72
C ASP A 263 -4.95 -36.96 -3.42
N GLY A 264 -4.63 -35.68 -3.19
CA GLY A 264 -5.23 -34.55 -3.89
C GLY A 264 -5.05 -34.64 -5.41
N LEU A 265 -3.84 -35.02 -5.86
CA LEU A 265 -3.54 -35.23 -7.27
C LEU A 265 -4.37 -36.39 -7.86
N ARG A 266 -4.44 -37.54 -7.17
CA ARG A 266 -5.28 -38.68 -7.61
C ARG A 266 -6.75 -38.31 -7.69
N THR A 267 -7.25 -37.53 -6.73
CA THR A 267 -8.63 -37.04 -6.72
C THR A 267 -8.89 -36.15 -7.93
N CYS A 268 -7.97 -35.25 -8.27
CA CYS A 268 -8.09 -34.44 -9.48
C CYS A 268 -8.17 -35.30 -10.74
N PHE A 269 -7.35 -36.35 -10.87
CA PHE A 269 -7.42 -37.27 -12.02
C PHE A 269 -8.74 -38.03 -12.10
N ARG A 270 -9.30 -38.45 -10.96
CA ARG A 270 -10.57 -39.19 -10.91
C ARG A 270 -11.79 -38.32 -11.17
N SER A 271 -11.73 -37.04 -10.82
CA SER A 271 -12.86 -36.10 -10.93
C SER A 271 -12.81 -35.24 -12.19
N ASN A 272 -11.70 -35.27 -12.92
CA ASN A 272 -11.56 -34.56 -14.18
C ASN A 272 -12.05 -35.41 -15.36
N ASP A 273 -13.34 -35.30 -15.67
CA ASP A 273 -13.95 -35.89 -16.87
C ASP A 273 -13.76 -35.01 -18.13
N GLU A 274 -13.07 -33.87 -18.00
CA GLU A 274 -12.85 -32.95 -19.11
C GLU A 274 -11.72 -33.45 -20.02
N ASP A 275 -12.03 -33.55 -21.31
CA ASP A 275 -11.09 -33.81 -22.38
C ASP A 275 -9.97 -32.74 -22.36
N PRO A 276 -8.68 -33.14 -22.27
CA PRO A 276 -7.56 -32.21 -22.30
C PRO A 276 -7.58 -31.21 -23.46
N GLU A 277 -8.08 -31.62 -24.63
CA GLU A 277 -8.21 -30.73 -25.79
C GLU A 277 -9.28 -29.64 -25.56
N LYS A 278 -10.42 -30.00 -24.98
CA LYS A 278 -11.47 -29.02 -24.63
C LYS A 278 -11.03 -28.06 -23.52
N ALA A 279 -10.27 -28.56 -22.55
CA ALA A 279 -9.68 -27.71 -21.51
C ALA A 279 -8.69 -26.70 -22.12
N ARG A 280 -7.91 -27.15 -23.12
CA ARG A 280 -6.97 -26.31 -23.87
C ARG A 280 -7.69 -25.28 -24.75
N GLU A 281 -8.75 -25.67 -25.46
CA GLU A 281 -9.59 -24.76 -26.25
C GLU A 281 -10.17 -23.65 -25.38
N ARG A 282 -10.79 -23.99 -24.23
CA ARG A 282 -11.29 -22.98 -23.28
C ARG A 282 -10.19 -22.05 -22.78
N ALA A 283 -9.01 -22.59 -22.51
CA ALA A 283 -7.86 -21.79 -22.08
C ALA A 283 -7.39 -20.81 -23.16
N LEU A 284 -7.52 -21.14 -24.45
CA LEU A 284 -7.24 -20.25 -25.59
C LEU A 284 -8.32 -19.18 -25.80
N GLU A 285 -9.51 -19.35 -25.23
CA GLU A 285 -10.57 -18.33 -25.21
C GLU A 285 -10.38 -17.29 -24.10
N ASP A 286 -9.53 -17.54 -23.10
CA ASP A 286 -9.23 -16.59 -22.02
C ASP A 286 -8.56 -15.31 -22.60
N PRO A 287 -9.17 -14.12 -22.42
CA PRO A 287 -8.64 -12.87 -22.98
C PRO A 287 -7.22 -12.53 -22.52
N GLU A 288 -6.85 -12.89 -21.29
CA GLU A 288 -5.49 -12.67 -20.78
C GLU A 288 -4.50 -13.62 -21.47
N VAL A 289 -4.88 -14.88 -21.68
CA VAL A 289 -4.08 -15.85 -22.43
C VAL A 289 -3.89 -15.37 -23.88
N GLN A 290 -4.95 -14.91 -24.53
CA GLN A 290 -4.85 -14.35 -25.89
C GLN A 290 -3.96 -13.12 -25.95
N ALA A 291 -4.05 -12.22 -24.96
CA ALA A 291 -3.19 -11.03 -24.90
C ALA A 291 -1.72 -11.43 -24.78
N ILE A 292 -1.40 -12.43 -23.95
CA ILE A 292 -0.04 -12.96 -23.82
C ILE A 292 0.44 -13.60 -25.13
N LEU A 293 -0.39 -14.42 -25.78
CA LEU A 293 -0.05 -15.06 -27.04
C LEU A 293 0.04 -14.08 -28.22
N ARG A 294 -0.54 -12.87 -28.12
CA ARG A 294 -0.43 -11.80 -29.13
C ARG A 294 0.75 -10.87 -28.92
N ASP A 295 1.37 -10.89 -27.74
CA ASP A 295 2.56 -10.10 -27.43
C ASP A 295 3.75 -10.60 -28.29
N PRO A 296 4.33 -9.75 -29.16
CA PRO A 296 5.41 -10.19 -30.06
C PRO A 296 6.65 -10.71 -29.33
N GLY A 297 6.97 -10.12 -28.17
CA GLY A 297 8.10 -10.54 -27.35
C GLY A 297 7.87 -11.92 -26.75
N MET A 298 6.65 -12.18 -26.28
CA MET A 298 6.26 -13.51 -25.78
C MET A 298 6.23 -14.57 -26.88
N ARG A 299 5.78 -14.24 -28.09
CA ARG A 299 5.83 -15.20 -29.22
C ARG A 299 7.25 -15.62 -29.54
N LEU A 300 8.15 -14.65 -29.69
CA LEU A 300 9.56 -14.92 -29.94
C LEU A 300 10.16 -15.76 -28.81
N LEU A 301 9.82 -15.44 -27.57
CA LEU A 301 10.26 -16.21 -26.41
C LEU A 301 9.73 -17.65 -26.45
N LEU A 302 8.44 -17.87 -26.73
CA LEU A 302 7.84 -19.21 -26.82
C LEU A 302 8.45 -20.02 -27.98
N GLU A 303 8.78 -19.38 -29.10
CA GLU A 303 9.49 -20.01 -30.22
C GLU A 303 10.91 -20.40 -29.82
N GLN A 304 11.65 -19.51 -29.16
CA GLN A 304 12.97 -19.83 -28.61
C GLN A 304 12.90 -20.96 -27.58
N MET A 305 11.90 -20.95 -26.71
CA MET A 305 11.64 -22.02 -25.75
C MET A 305 11.48 -23.36 -26.47
N SER A 306 10.74 -23.40 -27.59
CA SER A 306 10.50 -24.62 -28.38
C SER A 306 11.79 -25.24 -28.92
N GLN A 307 12.79 -24.42 -29.21
CA GLN A 307 14.07 -24.83 -29.81
C GLN A 307 15.14 -25.09 -28.74
N ASP A 308 15.17 -24.30 -27.67
CA ASP A 308 16.09 -24.44 -26.54
C ASP A 308 15.36 -24.24 -25.19
N PRO A 309 14.88 -25.33 -24.56
CA PRO A 309 14.25 -25.28 -23.24
C PRO A 309 15.15 -24.76 -22.10
N GLY A 310 16.48 -24.66 -22.32
CA GLY A 310 17.46 -24.19 -21.34
C GLY A 310 17.69 -22.67 -21.33
N ALA A 311 17.50 -22.00 -22.47
CA ALA A 311 17.69 -20.55 -22.64
C ALA A 311 16.74 -19.68 -21.78
N VAL A 312 15.67 -20.27 -21.28
CA VAL A 312 14.54 -19.62 -20.59
C VAL A 312 14.89 -19.20 -19.16
N ARG A 313 15.96 -19.75 -18.59
CA ARG A 313 16.40 -19.43 -17.22
C ARG A 313 16.71 -17.95 -17.04
N GLU A 314 17.23 -17.29 -18.08
CA GLU A 314 17.53 -15.85 -18.02
C GLU A 314 16.24 -15.01 -18.11
N HIS A 315 15.29 -15.42 -18.95
CA HIS A 315 14.00 -14.73 -19.11
C HIS A 315 13.08 -14.83 -17.89
N LEU A 316 13.14 -15.93 -17.12
CA LEU A 316 12.40 -16.09 -15.87
C LEU A 316 12.85 -15.16 -14.75
N GLN A 317 14.01 -14.50 -14.89
CA GLN A 317 14.44 -13.47 -13.95
C GLN A 317 13.64 -12.17 -14.11
N ASN A 318 13.05 -11.95 -15.29
CA ASN A 318 12.14 -10.83 -15.50
C ASN A 318 10.76 -11.17 -14.90
N PRO A 319 10.28 -10.43 -13.89
CA PRO A 319 9.03 -10.75 -13.19
C PRO A 319 7.80 -10.67 -14.10
N ASP A 320 7.79 -9.78 -15.08
CA ASP A 320 6.67 -9.63 -16.00
C ASP A 320 6.59 -10.83 -16.96
N ILE A 321 7.74 -11.28 -17.47
CA ILE A 321 7.83 -12.46 -18.34
C ILE A 321 7.47 -13.72 -17.54
N ALA A 322 8.01 -13.85 -16.33
CA ALA A 322 7.71 -14.98 -15.45
C ALA A 322 6.21 -15.07 -15.14
N ALA A 323 5.55 -13.94 -14.85
CA ALA A 323 4.11 -13.91 -14.62
C ALA A 323 3.31 -14.38 -15.84
N LYS A 324 3.68 -13.91 -17.04
CA LYS A 324 3.03 -14.34 -18.30
C LYS A 324 3.23 -15.84 -18.55
N LEU A 325 4.43 -16.37 -18.34
CA LEU A 325 4.71 -17.81 -18.48
C LEU A 325 3.96 -18.65 -17.46
N LEU A 326 3.89 -18.21 -16.20
CA LEU A 326 3.10 -18.89 -15.16
C LEU A 326 1.61 -18.90 -15.49
N LYS A 327 1.08 -17.81 -16.07
CA LYS A 327 -0.30 -17.76 -16.53
C LYS A 327 -0.56 -18.76 -17.66
N LEU A 328 0.30 -18.83 -18.67
CA LEU A 328 0.20 -19.81 -19.76
C LEU A 328 0.32 -21.25 -19.24
N ARG A 329 1.21 -21.46 -18.26
CA ARG A 329 1.36 -22.73 -17.56
C ARG A 329 0.05 -23.07 -16.84
N ASP A 330 -0.50 -22.17 -16.04
CA ASP A 330 -1.71 -22.36 -15.26
C ASP A 330 -2.98 -22.50 -16.12
N ALA A 331 -2.95 -21.99 -17.35
CA ALA A 331 -3.95 -22.20 -18.39
C ALA A 331 -3.77 -23.55 -19.11
N GLY A 332 -2.57 -24.14 -19.06
CA GLY A 332 -2.25 -25.42 -19.71
C GLY A 332 -1.87 -25.33 -21.16
N ILE A 333 -1.50 -24.14 -21.60
CA ILE A 333 -0.93 -23.88 -22.92
C ILE A 333 0.51 -24.36 -22.98
N ILE A 334 1.26 -24.27 -21.88
CA ILE A 334 2.66 -24.72 -21.78
C ILE A 334 2.89 -25.59 -20.55
N GLN A 335 3.89 -26.46 -20.60
CA GLN A 335 4.26 -27.33 -19.49
C GLN A 335 5.59 -26.87 -18.85
N MET A 336 5.53 -26.50 -17.58
CA MET A 336 6.68 -26.07 -16.77
C MET A 336 6.61 -26.72 -15.40
N ARG A 337 7.73 -27.27 -14.93
CA ARG A 337 7.85 -27.92 -13.62
C ARG A 337 8.72 -27.09 -12.70
N LEU A 338 8.36 -26.96 -11.41
CA LEU A 338 9.28 -26.41 -10.41
C LEU A 338 10.58 -27.23 -10.35
N GLU A 339 11.73 -26.56 -10.45
CA GLU A 339 13.04 -27.12 -10.13
C GLU A 339 13.24 -27.21 -8.62
N ARG A 340 13.92 -28.27 -8.20
CA ARG A 340 14.36 -28.41 -6.81
C ARG A 340 15.32 -27.28 -6.48
N ALA A 341 15.10 -26.59 -5.37
CA ALA A 341 16.13 -25.74 -4.78
C ALA A 341 17.29 -26.65 -4.32
N ASN A 342 18.26 -26.90 -5.20
CA ASN A 342 19.49 -27.58 -4.83
C ASN A 342 20.17 -26.71 -3.76
N GLY A 343 20.21 -27.25 -2.54
CA GLY A 343 20.77 -26.55 -1.39
C GLY A 343 22.24 -26.28 -1.61
N THR A 344 22.59 -25.03 -1.91
CA THR A 344 23.78 -24.31 -1.42
C THR A 344 23.80 -22.91 -2.03
N LYS A 345 23.26 -21.92 -1.30
CA LYS A 345 23.97 -20.69 -0.91
C LYS A 345 22.99 -19.70 -0.26
N SER A 346 23.35 -19.34 0.96
CA SER A 346 22.81 -18.24 1.75
C SER A 346 23.03 -16.92 1.01
N SER A 347 22.01 -16.42 0.34
CA SER A 347 21.86 -15.00 0.03
C SER A 347 20.38 -14.66 0.04
N LYS A 348 20.01 -13.60 0.77
CA LYS A 348 18.63 -13.07 0.85
C LYS A 348 18.07 -12.63 -0.52
N THR A 349 18.86 -12.74 -1.58
CA THR A 349 18.50 -12.36 -2.96
C THR A 349 18.22 -13.56 -3.89
N ALA A 350 18.21 -14.81 -3.39
CA ALA A 350 18.03 -16.02 -4.23
C ALA A 350 16.83 -16.89 -3.81
N GLN A 351 15.64 -16.30 -3.66
CA GLN A 351 14.37 -17.02 -3.42
C GLN A 351 13.45 -17.02 -4.65
N MET A 352 14.01 -17.16 -5.85
CA MET A 352 13.18 -17.47 -7.02
C MET A 352 12.97 -18.99 -7.10
N VAL A 353 11.70 -19.40 -7.05
CA VAL A 353 11.26 -20.70 -7.52
C VAL A 353 11.66 -20.81 -9.00
N GLN A 354 12.63 -21.67 -9.33
CA GLN A 354 13.05 -21.89 -10.71
C GLN A 354 12.12 -22.92 -11.36
N TYR A 355 11.82 -22.74 -12.65
CA TYR A 355 10.97 -23.65 -13.43
C TYR A 355 11.78 -24.25 -14.58
N ARG A 356 11.56 -25.54 -14.89
CA ARG A 356 12.13 -26.27 -16.03
C ARG A 356 11.03 -26.70 -17.00
N ILE A 357 11.27 -26.56 -18.30
CA ILE A 357 10.31 -26.95 -19.35
C ILE A 357 10.55 -28.41 -19.77
N LEU A 358 9.47 -29.12 -20.13
CA LEU A 358 9.52 -30.51 -20.61
C LEU A 358 9.57 -30.57 -22.14
N GLU A 359 10.53 -31.33 -22.69
CA GLU A 359 10.84 -31.40 -24.13
C GLU A 359 9.68 -31.88 -25.04
N HIS A 360 8.68 -32.59 -24.49
CA HIS A 360 7.56 -33.12 -25.29
C HIS A 360 6.40 -32.12 -25.49
N SER A 361 6.39 -30.98 -24.78
CA SER A 361 5.21 -30.10 -24.71
C SER A 361 5.10 -29.06 -25.82
N MET A 362 6.16 -28.79 -26.61
CA MET A 362 6.18 -27.65 -27.54
C MET A 362 6.04 -28.02 -29.01
N ARG A 363 5.93 -29.30 -29.35
CA ARG A 363 5.74 -29.75 -30.74
C ARG A 363 4.35 -29.44 -31.30
N ASP A 364 3.37 -29.21 -30.44
CA ASP A 364 1.95 -29.02 -30.81
C ASP A 364 1.46 -27.57 -30.60
N MET A 365 2.35 -26.58 -30.52
CA MET A 365 1.92 -25.17 -30.52
C MET A 365 1.53 -24.76 -31.95
N PRO A 366 0.27 -24.37 -32.23
CA PRO A 366 -0.05 -23.77 -33.51
C PRO A 366 0.72 -22.45 -33.61
N LEU A 367 1.67 -22.40 -34.54
CA LEU A 367 2.25 -21.16 -35.01
C LEU A 367 1.10 -20.37 -35.66
N VAL A 368 0.62 -19.34 -34.97
CA VAL A 368 -0.36 -18.38 -35.53
C VAL A 368 0.37 -17.38 -36.40
#